data_AF-A0A502GVM7-F1
#
_entry.id   AF-A0A502GVM7-F1
#
_cell.length_a   1.000
_cell.length_b   1.000
_cell.length_c   1.000
_cell.angle_alpha   90.00
_cell.angle_beta   90.00
_cell.angle_gamma   90.00
#
_symmetry.space_group_name_H-M   'P 1'
#
loop_
_entity.id
_entity.type
_entity.pdbx_description
1 polymer ?
#
loop_
_entity_poly.entity_id
_entity_poly.type
_entity_poly.pdbx_seq_one_letter_code
_entity_poly.pdbx_strand_id
1 'polypeptide(L)'
;MAVRFAIPRILRWLCCALLLAGVMLGGLQADWDFSLISRRAQALYGPLGEGQQRIDAWQHLLATQKQVSELEQLKVVNLFFNNQVRYVEDIDLWHDVDYWETPIEALWKGAGDCEDYAIAKYFSLRHLGVSSDKLRITYVKALRQNRAHMVLTYYSSPEAMPLVLDSLINEIKPANQRTDLLPVYSFNAEGLYLPGAKGNKKVGDTKRLSRWQDVLKKMQAEGFPVETTN
;
A
#
# COMPACT_ATOMS: atom_id res chain seq x y z
N MET A 1 -36.90 21.01 46.68
CA MET A 1 -36.45 22.20 45.91
C MET A 1 -35.49 21.73 44.83
N ALA A 2 -35.90 21.72 43.56
CA ALA A 2 -35.03 21.37 42.44
C ALA A 2 -34.50 22.66 41.81
N VAL A 3 -33.21 22.92 41.92
CA VAL A 3 -32.55 24.08 41.29
C VAL A 3 -32.28 23.73 39.83
N ARG A 4 -32.97 24.41 38.90
CA ARG A 4 -32.69 24.33 37.47
C ARG A 4 -31.51 25.27 37.15
N PHE A 5 -30.35 24.72 36.85
CA PHE A 5 -29.22 25.48 36.31
C PHE A 5 -29.50 25.81 34.83
N ALA A 6 -29.71 27.10 34.53
CA ALA A 6 -29.78 27.60 33.16
C ALA A 6 -28.35 27.76 32.62
N ILE A 7 -27.98 26.94 31.64
CA ILE A 7 -26.70 27.07 30.94
C ILE A 7 -26.73 28.35 30.09
N PRO A 8 -25.82 29.32 30.29
CA PRO A 8 -25.82 30.58 29.56
C PRO A 8 -25.60 30.35 28.05
N ARG A 9 -26.34 31.08 27.20
CA ARG A 9 -26.32 30.91 25.73
C ARG A 9 -24.90 30.97 25.15
N ILE A 10 -24.02 31.80 25.74
CA ILE A 10 -22.62 31.97 25.35
C ILE A 10 -21.80 30.67 25.48
N LEU A 11 -22.05 29.88 26.53
CA LEU A 11 -21.37 28.60 26.75
C LEU A 11 -21.79 27.56 25.69
N ARG A 12 -23.04 27.66 25.20
CA ARG A 12 -23.56 26.79 24.13
C ARG A 12 -22.93 27.11 22.77
N TRP A 13 -22.65 28.38 22.47
CA TRP A 13 -21.94 28.79 21.25
C TRP A 13 -20.45 28.38 21.28
N LEU A 14 -19.79 28.51 22.44
CA LEU A 14 -18.41 28.06 22.63
C LEU A 14 -18.26 26.55 22.47
N CYS A 15 -19.19 25.76 23.02
CA CYS A 15 -19.20 24.30 22.83
C CYS A 15 -19.45 23.91 21.36
N CYS A 16 -20.33 24.59 20.63
CA CYS A 16 -20.55 24.34 19.20
C CYS A 16 -19.33 24.71 18.34
N ALA A 17 -18.63 25.81 18.66
CA ALA A 17 -17.41 26.20 17.96
C ALA A 17 -16.24 25.23 18.22
N LEU A 18 -16.11 24.71 19.45
CA LEU A 18 -15.14 23.67 19.80
C LEU A 18 -15.45 22.32 19.14
N LEU A 19 -16.74 21.97 18.99
CA LEU A 19 -17.16 20.78 18.25
C LEU A 19 -16.89 20.91 16.75
N LEU A 20 -17.10 22.09 16.14
CA LEU A 20 -16.76 22.34 14.73
C LEU A 20 -15.25 22.35 14.47
N ALA A 21 -14.45 22.90 15.40
CA ALA A 21 -12.99 22.86 15.31
C ALA A 21 -12.41 21.44 15.52
N GLY A 22 -13.04 20.63 16.38
CA GLY A 22 -12.64 19.24 16.61
C GLY A 22 -12.88 18.30 15.42
N VAL A 23 -13.87 18.60 14.57
CA VAL A 23 -14.16 17.81 13.35
C VAL A 23 -13.19 18.14 12.20
N MET A 24 -12.56 19.32 12.20
CA MET A 24 -11.61 19.77 11.16
C MET A 24 -10.16 19.31 11.38
N LEU A 25 -9.88 18.61 12.48
CA LEU A 25 -8.57 18.00 12.78
C LEU A 25 -8.44 16.56 12.21
N GLY A 26 -9.28 16.19 11.24
CA GLY A 26 -8.98 15.05 10.37
C GLY A 26 -7.71 15.36 9.58
N GLY A 27 -6.61 14.70 9.92
CA GLY A 27 -5.28 14.98 9.37
C GLY A 27 -5.31 15.12 7.85
N LEU A 28 -5.04 16.32 7.35
CA LEU A 28 -4.76 16.57 5.95
C LEU A 28 -3.40 15.91 5.65
N GLN A 29 -3.41 14.63 5.29
CA GLN A 29 -2.29 14.03 4.57
C GLN A 29 -2.13 14.85 3.29
N ALA A 30 -0.96 15.45 3.09
CA ALA A 30 -0.68 16.16 1.86
C ALA A 30 -0.82 15.18 0.69
N ASP A 31 -1.67 15.51 -0.28
CA ASP A 31 -1.84 14.70 -1.48
C ASP A 31 -0.52 14.61 -2.25
N TRP A 32 -0.31 13.55 -3.01
CA TRP A 32 0.92 13.39 -3.77
C TRP A 32 0.99 14.38 -4.93
N ASP A 33 2.09 15.13 -5.05
CA ASP A 33 2.34 16.04 -6.18
C ASP A 33 2.92 15.26 -7.37
N PHE A 34 2.04 14.71 -8.19
CA PHE A 34 2.41 13.93 -9.38
C PHE A 34 3.21 14.72 -10.42
N SER A 35 3.09 16.05 -10.45
CA SER A 35 3.91 16.91 -11.32
C SER A 35 5.35 16.96 -10.83
N LEU A 36 5.56 17.10 -9.51
CA LEU A 36 6.88 16.99 -8.90
C LEU A 36 7.44 15.57 -9.09
N ILE A 37 6.63 14.54 -8.83
CA ILE A 37 7.05 13.15 -8.91
C ILE A 37 7.50 12.79 -10.33
N SER A 38 6.68 13.08 -11.34
CA SER A 38 7.03 12.81 -12.74
C SER A 38 8.30 13.55 -13.16
N ARG A 39 8.48 14.81 -12.74
CA ARG A 39 9.68 15.60 -13.05
C ARG A 39 10.95 15.01 -12.44
N ARG A 40 10.89 14.58 -11.17
CA ARG A 40 12.02 13.97 -10.48
C ARG A 40 12.33 12.57 -11.02
N ALA A 41 11.30 11.77 -11.28
CA ALA A 41 11.45 10.47 -11.94
C ALA A 41 12.13 10.62 -13.31
N GLN A 42 11.73 11.60 -14.12
CA GLN A 42 12.38 11.87 -15.40
C GLN A 42 13.86 12.27 -15.25
N ALA A 43 14.21 12.99 -14.17
CA ALA A 43 15.60 13.34 -13.88
C ALA A 43 16.43 12.14 -13.38
N LEU A 44 15.82 11.20 -12.66
CA LEU A 44 16.46 10.00 -12.13
C LEU A 44 16.64 8.91 -13.19
N TYR A 45 15.62 8.71 -14.02
CA TYR A 45 15.48 7.54 -14.89
C TYR A 45 15.59 7.86 -16.39
N GLY A 46 15.55 9.14 -16.75
CA GLY A 46 15.47 9.60 -18.13
C GLY A 46 14.03 9.73 -18.64
N PRO A 47 13.83 9.92 -19.96
CA PRO A 47 12.48 10.07 -20.53
C PRO A 47 11.57 8.89 -20.18
N LEU A 48 10.40 9.17 -19.61
CA LEU A 48 9.49 8.14 -19.10
C LEU A 48 8.73 7.39 -20.22
N GLY A 49 8.65 7.96 -21.43
CA GLY A 49 8.01 7.33 -22.59
C GLY A 49 6.55 6.93 -22.30
N GLU A 50 6.17 5.70 -22.65
CA GLU A 50 4.85 5.13 -22.32
C GLU A 50 4.59 5.04 -20.81
N GLY A 51 5.64 5.02 -20.00
CA GLY A 51 5.53 5.03 -18.55
C GLY A 51 4.79 6.25 -18.01
N GLN A 52 4.89 7.41 -18.68
CA GLN A 52 4.13 8.60 -18.28
C GLN A 52 2.61 8.35 -18.33
N GLN A 53 2.12 7.68 -19.38
CA GLN A 53 0.69 7.38 -19.51
C GLN A 53 0.20 6.44 -18.40
N ARG A 54 1.03 5.47 -17.99
CA ARG A 54 0.72 4.56 -16.88
C ARG A 54 0.72 5.29 -15.54
N ILE A 55 1.66 6.22 -15.32
CA ILE A 55 1.70 7.09 -14.13
C ILE A 55 0.48 8.01 -14.08
N ASP A 56 0.08 8.62 -15.20
CA ASP A 56 -1.12 9.45 -15.28
C ASP A 56 -2.39 8.64 -15.00
N ALA A 57 -2.48 7.42 -15.53
CA ALA A 57 -3.58 6.51 -15.24
C ALA A 57 -3.62 6.09 -13.75
N TRP A 58 -2.45 5.91 -13.13
CA TRP A 58 -2.34 5.62 -11.70
C TRP A 58 -2.79 6.82 -10.86
N GLN A 59 -2.36 8.03 -11.20
CA GLN A 59 -2.84 9.26 -10.58
C GLN A 59 -4.37 9.36 -10.66
N HIS A 60 -4.95 9.07 -11.83
CA HIS A 60 -6.39 9.10 -12.03
C HIS A 60 -7.12 8.07 -11.15
N LEU A 61 -6.59 6.85 -11.05
CA LEU A 61 -7.11 5.82 -10.14
C LEU A 61 -7.09 6.33 -8.69
N LEU A 62 -5.96 6.87 -8.22
CA LEU A 62 -5.85 7.36 -6.86
C LEU A 62 -6.77 8.54 -6.57
N ALA A 63 -7.02 9.41 -7.55
CA ALA A 63 -7.93 10.54 -7.40
C ALA A 63 -9.41 10.12 -7.35
N THR A 64 -9.80 9.09 -8.10
CA THR A 64 -11.21 8.68 -8.26
C THR A 64 -11.69 7.65 -7.24
N GLN A 65 -10.78 6.90 -6.61
CA GLN A 65 -11.13 5.77 -5.74
C GLN A 65 -11.07 6.07 -4.23
N LYS A 66 -10.87 7.35 -3.81
CA LYS A 66 -10.77 7.72 -2.38
C LYS A 66 -12.05 7.47 -1.59
N GLN A 67 -13.23 7.54 -2.22
CA GLN A 67 -14.54 7.51 -1.54
C GLN A 67 -15.31 6.20 -1.74
N VAL A 68 -14.73 5.21 -2.42
CA VAL A 68 -15.36 3.89 -2.57
C VAL A 68 -15.08 3.00 -1.36
N SER A 69 -15.81 1.89 -1.22
CA SER A 69 -15.59 0.94 -0.12
C SER A 69 -14.16 0.36 -0.15
N GLU A 70 -13.61 0.03 1.02
CA GLU A 70 -12.28 -0.56 1.15
C GLU A 70 -12.12 -1.82 0.27
N LEU A 71 -13.15 -2.69 0.20
CA LEU A 71 -13.13 -3.87 -0.67
C LEU A 71 -13.05 -3.52 -2.16
N GLU A 72 -13.68 -2.42 -2.57
CA GLU A 72 -13.61 -1.94 -3.95
C GLU A 72 -12.23 -1.36 -4.26
N GLN A 73 -11.63 -0.61 -3.31
CA GLN A 73 -10.24 -0.14 -3.42
C GLN A 73 -9.28 -1.32 -3.65
N LEU A 74 -9.42 -2.42 -2.90
CA LEU A 74 -8.62 -3.63 -3.10
C LEU A 74 -8.74 -4.17 -4.54
N LYS A 75 -9.96 -4.27 -5.07
CA LYS A 75 -10.21 -4.81 -6.42
C LYS A 75 -9.62 -3.93 -7.51
N VAL A 76 -9.91 -2.63 -7.49
CA VAL A 76 -9.47 -1.71 -8.54
C VAL A 76 -7.95 -1.57 -8.55
N VAL A 77 -7.31 -1.50 -7.37
CA VAL A 77 -5.84 -1.46 -7.26
C VAL A 77 -5.23 -2.79 -7.73
N ASN A 78 -5.77 -3.94 -7.31
CA ASN A 78 -5.24 -5.24 -7.72
C ASN A 78 -5.28 -5.40 -9.24
N LEU A 79 -6.44 -5.12 -9.84
CA LEU A 79 -6.65 -5.26 -11.27
C LEU A 79 -5.83 -4.24 -12.08
N PHE A 80 -5.67 -3.01 -11.58
CA PHE A 80 -4.87 -1.99 -12.23
C PHE A 80 -3.43 -2.47 -12.43
N PHE A 81 -2.72 -2.85 -11.37
CA PHE A 81 -1.33 -3.28 -11.50
C PHE A 81 -1.19 -4.58 -12.28
N ASN A 82 -2.13 -5.52 -12.14
CA ASN A 82 -2.12 -6.75 -12.94
C ASN A 82 -2.29 -6.50 -14.45
N ASN A 83 -2.83 -5.36 -14.86
CA ASN A 83 -2.98 -4.99 -16.27
C ASN A 83 -1.88 -4.05 -16.77
N GLN A 84 -1.32 -3.20 -15.89
CA GLN A 84 -0.33 -2.18 -16.26
C GLN A 84 1.11 -2.69 -16.22
N VAL A 85 1.36 -3.75 -15.45
CA VAL A 85 2.68 -4.33 -15.27
C VAL A 85 2.67 -5.72 -15.90
N ARG A 86 3.72 -6.04 -16.67
CA ARG A 86 3.96 -7.41 -17.17
C ARG A 86 4.93 -8.11 -16.24
N TYR A 87 4.68 -9.39 -15.95
CA TYR A 87 5.61 -10.16 -15.13
C TYR A 87 6.93 -10.39 -15.89
N VAL A 88 8.04 -9.91 -15.34
CA VAL A 88 9.42 -10.11 -15.85
C VAL A 88 10.34 -10.25 -14.62
N GLU A 89 11.29 -11.18 -14.65
CA GLU A 89 12.24 -11.37 -13.54
C GLU A 89 13.29 -10.24 -13.52
N ASP A 90 13.78 -9.89 -12.33
CA ASP A 90 14.75 -8.80 -12.15
C ASP A 90 16.03 -8.98 -12.95
N ILE A 91 16.48 -10.23 -13.11
CA ILE A 91 17.71 -10.50 -13.85
C ILE A 91 17.61 -10.10 -15.32
N ASP A 92 16.39 -10.16 -15.88
CA ASP A 92 16.12 -9.78 -17.26
C ASP A 92 15.79 -8.28 -17.37
N LEU A 93 15.15 -7.70 -16.36
CA LEU A 93 14.68 -6.30 -16.38
C LEU A 93 15.74 -5.30 -15.89
N TRP A 94 16.39 -5.62 -14.78
CA TRP A 94 17.33 -4.78 -14.02
C TRP A 94 18.77 -5.28 -14.08
N HIS A 95 19.00 -6.52 -14.54
CA HIS A 95 20.30 -7.21 -14.46
C HIS A 95 20.81 -7.36 -13.00
N ASP A 96 19.89 -7.41 -12.05
CA ASP A 96 20.12 -7.70 -10.64
C ASP A 96 19.29 -8.95 -10.26
N VAL A 97 19.69 -9.66 -9.22
CA VAL A 97 19.02 -10.89 -8.81
C VAL A 97 17.72 -10.62 -8.06
N ASP A 98 17.62 -9.48 -7.37
CA ASP A 98 16.53 -9.18 -6.44
C ASP A 98 16.47 -7.66 -6.19
N TYR A 99 15.75 -6.95 -7.06
CA TYR A 99 15.63 -5.50 -7.15
C TYR A 99 14.19 -5.07 -6.87
N TRP A 100 13.95 -4.44 -5.72
CA TRP A 100 12.61 -4.01 -5.36
C TRP A 100 12.29 -2.65 -5.97
N GLU A 101 11.34 -2.61 -6.89
CA GLU A 101 10.89 -1.39 -7.56
C GLU A 101 10.05 -0.50 -6.63
N THR A 102 10.14 0.82 -6.86
CA THR A 102 9.09 1.75 -6.41
C THR A 102 7.85 1.61 -7.31
N PRO A 103 6.67 2.13 -6.88
CA PRO A 103 5.51 2.21 -7.78
C PRO A 103 5.79 2.98 -9.08
N ILE A 104 6.67 3.98 -9.05
CA ILE A 104 7.05 4.76 -10.24
C ILE A 104 7.95 3.95 -11.17
N GLU A 105 8.91 3.19 -10.64
CA GLU A 105 9.77 2.32 -11.45
C GLU A 105 8.96 1.23 -12.15
N ALA A 106 8.03 0.57 -11.44
CA ALA A 106 7.13 -0.43 -12.00
C ALA A 106 6.27 0.12 -13.14
N LEU A 107 5.72 1.33 -12.97
CA LEU A 107 4.91 1.98 -14.01
C LEU A 107 5.77 2.55 -15.14
N TRP A 108 6.99 3.01 -14.85
CA TRP A 108 7.93 3.47 -15.86
C TRP A 108 8.31 2.31 -16.79
N LYS A 109 8.75 1.18 -16.22
CA LYS A 109 9.09 -0.03 -16.98
C LYS A 109 7.86 -0.72 -17.59
N GLY A 110 6.69 -0.63 -16.94
CA GLY A 110 5.52 -1.44 -17.30
C GLY A 110 5.79 -2.94 -17.13
N ALA A 111 6.73 -3.28 -16.27
CA ALA A 111 7.20 -4.62 -15.97
C ALA A 111 7.81 -4.64 -14.58
N GLY A 112 7.80 -5.82 -13.95
CA GLY A 112 8.30 -6.08 -12.60
C GLY A 112 7.95 -7.51 -12.21
N ASP A 113 8.41 -7.96 -11.06
CA ASP A 113 8.26 -9.35 -10.61
C ASP A 113 7.21 -9.50 -9.48
N CYS A 114 7.30 -10.48 -8.57
CA CYS A 114 6.27 -10.68 -7.56
C CYS A 114 6.21 -9.60 -6.46
N GLU A 115 7.34 -9.11 -5.97
CA GLU A 115 7.38 -8.07 -4.93
C GLU A 115 6.92 -6.73 -5.45
N ASP A 116 7.26 -6.37 -6.69
CA ASP A 116 6.99 -5.05 -7.25
C ASP A 116 5.48 -4.79 -7.31
N TYR A 117 4.72 -5.83 -7.66
CA TYR A 117 3.25 -5.78 -7.62
C TYR A 117 2.75 -5.60 -6.20
N ALA A 118 3.30 -6.34 -5.23
CA ALA A 118 2.88 -6.24 -3.84
C ALA A 118 3.18 -4.86 -3.24
N ILE A 119 4.35 -4.30 -3.55
CA ILE A 119 4.82 -2.97 -3.13
C ILE A 119 3.95 -1.88 -3.75
N ALA A 120 3.71 -1.93 -5.06
CA ALA A 120 2.92 -0.92 -5.76
C ALA A 120 1.46 -0.92 -5.31
N LYS A 121 0.87 -2.10 -5.09
CA LYS A 121 -0.47 -2.24 -4.51
C LYS A 121 -0.52 -1.73 -3.07
N TYR A 122 0.51 -2.02 -2.26
CA TYR A 122 0.59 -1.56 -0.86
C TYR A 122 0.53 -0.04 -0.78
N PHE A 123 1.44 0.68 -1.45
CA PHE A 123 1.47 2.14 -1.37
C PHE A 123 0.21 2.79 -1.95
N SER A 124 -0.36 2.21 -3.00
CA SER A 124 -1.62 2.69 -3.57
C SER A 124 -2.78 2.60 -2.57
N LEU A 125 -2.92 1.46 -1.88
CA LEU A 125 -3.98 1.28 -0.89
C LEU A 125 -3.76 2.14 0.36
N ARG A 126 -2.50 2.32 0.77
CA ARG A 126 -2.14 3.25 1.85
C ARG A 126 -2.57 4.68 1.51
N HIS A 127 -2.27 5.13 0.29
CA HIS A 127 -2.67 6.46 -0.19
C HIS A 127 -4.19 6.61 -0.27
N LEU A 128 -4.91 5.55 -0.63
CA LEU A 128 -6.39 5.52 -0.63
C LEU A 128 -7.03 5.46 0.76
N GLY A 129 -6.22 5.40 1.83
CA GLY A 129 -6.69 5.46 3.22
C GLY A 129 -6.82 4.11 3.93
N VAL A 130 -6.46 2.99 3.27
CA VAL A 130 -6.45 1.68 3.93
C VAL A 130 -5.35 1.66 4.99
N SER A 131 -5.71 1.39 6.25
CA SER A 131 -4.75 1.34 7.37
C SER A 131 -3.62 0.33 7.11
N SER A 132 -2.38 0.69 7.45
CA SER A 132 -1.20 -0.19 7.31
C SER A 132 -1.31 -1.45 8.17
N ASP A 133 -1.97 -1.38 9.33
CA ASP A 133 -2.23 -2.55 10.18
C ASP A 133 -3.04 -3.65 9.48
N LYS A 134 -3.81 -3.27 8.45
CA LYS A 134 -4.60 -4.20 7.63
C LYS A 134 -3.82 -4.78 6.45
N LEU A 135 -2.68 -4.20 6.07
CA LEU A 135 -1.94 -4.57 4.87
C LEU A 135 -0.61 -5.20 5.26
N ARG A 136 -0.29 -6.36 4.69
CA ARG A 136 1.02 -7.00 4.88
C ARG A 136 1.51 -7.57 3.56
N ILE A 137 2.75 -7.23 3.20
CA ILE A 137 3.49 -7.90 2.15
C ILE A 137 3.93 -9.26 2.69
N THR A 138 3.52 -10.33 2.02
CA THR A 138 3.65 -11.70 2.53
C THR A 138 4.49 -12.54 1.59
N TYR A 139 5.59 -13.07 2.12
CA TYR A 139 6.43 -14.05 1.45
C TYR A 139 5.82 -15.44 1.59
N VAL A 140 5.66 -16.11 0.46
CA VAL A 140 5.04 -17.42 0.35
C VAL A 140 5.89 -18.35 -0.53
N LYS A 141 5.67 -19.66 -0.40
CA LYS A 141 6.08 -20.63 -1.44
C LYS A 141 4.91 -20.84 -2.40
N ALA A 142 5.08 -20.48 -3.66
CA ALA A 142 4.13 -20.81 -4.70
C ALA A 142 4.38 -22.26 -5.16
N LEU A 143 3.48 -23.17 -4.78
CA LEU A 143 3.64 -24.61 -4.93
C LEU A 143 3.61 -25.08 -6.38
N ARG A 144 2.81 -24.42 -7.24
CA ARG A 144 2.69 -24.77 -8.66
C ARG A 144 3.95 -24.43 -9.45
N GLN A 145 4.55 -23.28 -9.15
CA GLN A 145 5.80 -22.81 -9.75
C GLN A 145 7.04 -23.37 -9.02
N ASN A 146 6.83 -23.95 -7.83
CA ASN A 146 7.86 -24.45 -6.93
C ASN A 146 8.98 -23.44 -6.64
N ARG A 147 8.59 -22.19 -6.38
CA ARG A 147 9.51 -21.09 -6.08
C ARG A 147 9.00 -20.19 -4.97
N ALA A 148 9.89 -19.33 -4.47
CA ALA A 148 9.53 -18.17 -3.66
C ALA A 148 8.58 -17.26 -4.44
N HIS A 149 7.65 -16.62 -3.73
CA HIS A 149 6.70 -15.68 -4.31
C HIS A 149 6.28 -14.65 -3.25
N MET A 150 5.86 -13.47 -3.69
CA MET A 150 5.38 -12.42 -2.82
C MET A 150 3.98 -11.96 -3.22
N VAL A 151 3.13 -11.75 -2.22
CA VAL A 151 1.75 -11.27 -2.40
C VAL A 151 1.44 -10.17 -1.40
N LEU A 152 0.43 -9.34 -1.69
CA LEU A 152 -0.12 -8.45 -0.69
C LEU A 152 -1.31 -9.12 -0.02
N THR A 153 -1.31 -9.15 1.31
CA THR A 153 -2.41 -9.67 2.12
C THR A 153 -3.15 -8.55 2.84
N TYR A 154 -4.47 -8.65 2.86
CA TYR A 154 -5.37 -7.72 3.52
C TYR A 154 -6.15 -8.41 4.64
N TYR A 155 -6.17 -7.80 5.82
CA TYR A 155 -6.88 -8.26 7.02
C TYR A 155 -7.97 -7.25 7.39
N SER A 156 -9.24 -7.64 7.32
CA SER A 156 -10.35 -6.77 7.76
C SER A 156 -10.35 -6.51 9.27
N SER A 157 -9.81 -7.45 10.04
CA SER A 157 -9.46 -7.36 11.46
C SER A 157 -8.22 -8.21 11.74
N PRO A 158 -7.50 -8.02 12.86
CA PRO A 158 -6.25 -8.74 13.14
C PRO A 158 -6.38 -10.28 13.10
N GLU A 159 -7.53 -10.83 13.46
CA GLU A 159 -7.84 -12.26 13.50
C GLU A 159 -8.55 -12.77 12.23
N ALA A 160 -8.88 -11.90 11.28
CA ALA A 160 -9.61 -12.27 10.07
C ALA A 160 -8.77 -13.18 9.16
N MET A 161 -9.45 -14.05 8.41
CA MET A 161 -8.85 -14.74 7.27
C MET A 161 -8.44 -13.68 6.22
N PRO A 162 -7.16 -13.56 5.86
CA PRO A 162 -6.76 -12.52 4.94
C PRO A 162 -7.23 -12.79 3.52
N LEU A 163 -7.50 -11.71 2.79
CA LEU A 163 -7.61 -11.71 1.34
C LEU A 163 -6.22 -11.61 0.71
N VAL A 164 -6.01 -12.29 -0.41
CA VAL A 164 -4.74 -12.32 -1.14
C VAL A 164 -4.89 -11.53 -2.45
N LEU A 165 -4.07 -10.50 -2.60
CA LEU A 165 -3.88 -9.72 -3.81
C LEU A 165 -2.57 -10.19 -4.46
N ASP A 166 -2.66 -10.78 -5.65
CA ASP A 166 -1.58 -11.55 -6.28
C ASP A 166 -1.32 -11.05 -7.72
N SER A 167 -0.10 -11.24 -8.21
CA SER A 167 0.26 -11.03 -9.62
C SER A 167 -0.03 -12.25 -10.49
N LEU A 168 -0.12 -13.46 -9.92
CA LEU A 168 -0.37 -14.70 -10.67
C LEU A 168 -1.82 -14.88 -11.13
N ILE A 169 -2.78 -14.29 -10.41
CA ILE A 169 -4.22 -14.34 -10.72
C ILE A 169 -4.88 -12.98 -10.43
N ASN A 170 -5.97 -12.68 -11.15
CA ASN A 170 -6.70 -11.42 -10.96
C ASN A 170 -7.72 -11.47 -9.82
N GLU A 171 -8.26 -12.65 -9.50
CA GLU A 171 -9.25 -12.78 -8.43
C GLU A 171 -8.61 -12.63 -7.05
N ILE A 172 -9.17 -11.73 -6.25
CA ILE A 172 -8.86 -11.63 -4.83
C ILE A 172 -9.59 -12.76 -4.10
N LYS A 173 -8.84 -13.67 -3.49
CA LYS A 173 -9.38 -14.83 -2.77
C LYS A 173 -8.94 -14.84 -1.31
N PRO A 174 -9.76 -15.36 -0.39
CA PRO A 174 -9.32 -15.72 0.95
C PRO A 174 -8.11 -16.67 0.92
N ALA A 175 -7.17 -16.51 1.85
CA ALA A 175 -5.93 -17.30 1.84
C ALA A 175 -6.17 -18.81 1.96
N ASN A 176 -7.20 -19.27 2.66
CA ASN A 176 -7.58 -20.69 2.71
C ASN A 176 -8.09 -21.26 1.38
N GLN A 177 -8.42 -20.42 0.40
CA GLN A 177 -8.77 -20.82 -0.97
C GLN A 177 -7.56 -20.77 -1.92
N ARG A 178 -6.41 -20.28 -1.46
CA ARG A 178 -5.13 -20.26 -2.19
C ARG A 178 -4.23 -21.40 -1.72
N THR A 179 -4.71 -22.63 -1.91
CA THR A 179 -3.97 -23.86 -1.54
C THR A 179 -2.66 -24.03 -2.32
N ASP A 180 -2.44 -23.22 -3.36
CA ASP A 180 -1.21 -23.12 -4.12
C ASP A 180 -0.13 -22.25 -3.44
N LEU A 181 -0.46 -21.52 -2.37
CA LEU A 181 0.47 -20.66 -1.64
C LEU A 181 0.67 -21.15 -0.20
N LEU A 182 1.92 -21.33 0.22
CA LEU A 182 2.27 -21.60 1.62
C LEU A 182 2.94 -20.39 2.27
N PRO A 183 2.34 -19.74 3.28
CA PRO A 183 2.94 -18.56 3.90
C PRO A 183 4.18 -18.90 4.72
N VAL A 184 5.21 -18.06 4.61
CA VAL A 184 6.47 -18.18 5.37
C VAL A 184 6.61 -17.05 6.38
N TYR A 185 6.46 -15.80 5.95
CA TYR A 185 6.43 -14.61 6.82
C TYR A 185 5.70 -13.45 6.12
N SER A 186 5.33 -12.42 6.88
CA SER A 186 4.70 -11.21 6.35
C SER A 186 5.22 -9.97 7.06
N PHE A 187 5.29 -8.83 6.39
CA PHE A 187 5.73 -7.56 6.98
C PHE A 187 4.93 -6.37 6.44
N ASN A 188 4.96 -5.25 7.16
CA ASN A 188 4.43 -3.96 6.73
C ASN A 188 5.31 -2.84 7.31
N ALA A 189 4.91 -1.57 7.20
CA ALA A 189 5.73 -0.46 7.74
C ALA A 189 5.99 -0.57 9.26
N GLU A 190 5.13 -1.27 10.01
CA GLU A 190 5.18 -1.34 11.47
C GLU A 190 5.89 -2.58 12.03
N GLY A 191 6.03 -3.66 11.27
CA GLY A 191 6.73 -4.84 11.77
C GLY A 191 6.79 -6.07 10.86
N LEU A 192 7.59 -7.04 11.30
CA LEU A 192 7.74 -8.38 10.72
C LEU A 192 6.94 -9.40 11.55
N TYR A 193 6.24 -10.30 10.88
CA TYR A 193 5.34 -11.29 11.46
C TYR A 193 5.59 -12.70 10.91
N LEU A 194 5.55 -13.72 11.78
CA LEU A 194 5.58 -15.13 11.37
C LEU A 194 4.19 -15.79 11.50
N PRO A 195 3.82 -16.70 10.60
CA PRO A 195 2.61 -17.52 10.72
C PRO A 195 2.62 -18.34 12.01
N GLY A 196 1.47 -18.50 12.66
CA GLY A 196 1.32 -19.29 13.88
C GLY A 196 -0.09 -19.84 14.07
N ALA A 197 -0.21 -20.93 14.84
CA ALA A 197 -1.48 -21.63 15.06
C ALA A 197 -2.58 -20.79 15.74
N LYS A 198 -2.22 -19.65 16.35
CA LYS A 198 -3.15 -18.68 16.98
C LYS A 198 -3.19 -17.32 16.25
N GLY A 199 -2.74 -17.26 14.99
CA GLY A 199 -2.56 -16.02 14.23
C GLY A 199 -1.10 -15.59 14.11
N ASN A 200 -0.85 -14.54 13.32
CA ASN A 200 0.50 -14.06 13.02
C ASN A 200 1.15 -13.43 14.26
N LYS A 201 2.38 -13.86 14.60
CA LYS A 201 3.15 -13.32 15.73
C LYS A 201 4.14 -12.26 15.23
N LYS A 202 4.09 -11.04 15.77
CA LYS A 202 5.11 -10.01 15.52
C LYS A 202 6.46 -10.47 16.11
N VAL A 203 7.50 -10.53 15.29
CA VAL A 203 8.84 -11.04 15.66
C VAL A 203 9.96 -10.02 15.49
N GLY A 204 9.68 -8.86 14.91
CA GLY A 204 10.71 -7.84 14.68
C GLY A 204 10.20 -6.53 14.10
N ASP A 205 11.13 -5.61 13.91
CA ASP A 205 10.95 -4.31 13.27
C ASP A 205 11.32 -4.40 11.78
N THR A 206 10.47 -3.88 10.90
CA THR A 206 10.67 -3.80 9.45
C THR A 206 11.89 -2.97 9.08
N LYS A 207 12.39 -2.10 9.98
CA LYS A 207 13.65 -1.38 9.83
C LYS A 207 14.89 -2.27 9.69
N ARG A 208 14.74 -3.60 9.82
CA ARG A 208 15.78 -4.58 9.53
C ARG A 208 15.77 -5.10 8.09
N LEU A 209 14.74 -4.79 7.30
CA LEU A 209 14.65 -5.15 5.89
C LEU A 209 15.30 -4.04 5.05
N SER A 210 16.56 -4.24 4.68
CA SER A 210 17.36 -3.27 3.91
C SER A 210 16.70 -2.87 2.59
N ARG A 211 16.08 -3.83 1.88
CA ARG A 211 15.41 -3.56 0.60
C ARG A 211 14.19 -2.65 0.73
N TRP A 212 13.40 -2.84 1.78
CA TRP A 212 12.26 -1.95 2.06
C TRP A 212 12.72 -0.51 2.33
N GLN A 213 13.82 -0.34 3.08
CA GLN A 213 14.40 0.98 3.31
C GLN A 213 14.91 1.63 2.02
N ASP A 214 15.46 0.83 1.10
CA ASP A 214 15.90 1.33 -0.20
C ASP A 214 14.71 1.81 -1.06
N VAL A 215 13.61 1.06 -1.10
CA VAL A 215 12.36 1.50 -1.75
C VAL A 215 11.88 2.84 -1.19
N LEU A 216 11.82 3.00 0.13
CA LEU A 216 11.42 4.25 0.76
C LEU A 216 12.36 5.42 0.42
N LYS A 217 13.67 5.15 0.37
CA LYS A 217 14.67 6.14 -0.01
C LYS A 217 14.52 6.56 -1.48
N LYS A 218 14.28 5.61 -2.38
CA LYS A 218 14.01 5.89 -3.80
C LYS A 218 12.73 6.72 -3.96
N MET A 219 11.64 6.34 -3.28
CA MET A 219 10.40 7.14 -3.28
C MET A 219 10.61 8.57 -2.77
N GLN A 220 11.41 8.77 -1.72
CA GLN A 220 11.75 10.11 -1.26
C GLN A 220 12.51 10.90 -2.33
N ALA A 221 13.45 10.26 -3.04
CA ALA A 221 14.18 10.87 -4.15
C ALA A 221 13.25 11.21 -5.33
N GLU A 222 12.28 10.35 -5.62
CA GLU A 222 11.22 10.57 -6.61
C GLU A 222 10.28 11.71 -6.22
N GLY A 223 10.23 12.14 -4.95
CA GLY A 223 9.43 13.29 -4.52
C GLY A 223 8.16 12.93 -3.75
N PHE A 224 8.02 11.67 -3.33
CA PHE A 224 7.00 11.31 -2.35
C PHE A 224 7.29 11.96 -1.00
N PRO A 225 6.25 12.35 -0.24
CA PRO A 225 6.44 12.78 1.14
C PRO A 225 7.00 11.61 1.97
N VAL A 226 7.82 11.93 2.97
CA VAL A 226 8.32 10.92 3.91
C VAL A 226 7.14 10.41 4.72
N GLU A 227 6.83 9.12 4.63
CA GLU A 227 5.85 8.51 5.54
C GLU A 227 6.39 8.63 6.97
N THR A 228 5.80 9.53 7.76
CA THR A 228 6.00 9.53 9.20
C THR A 228 5.25 8.34 9.75
N THR A 229 5.98 7.30 10.16
CA THR A 229 5.44 6.21 10.99
C THR A 229 4.85 6.83 12.24
N ASN A 230 3.52 7.01 12.27
CA ASN A 230 2.77 7.34 13.48
C ASN A 230 2.27 6.04 14.11
#